data_AF-A0A6G3XJ25-F1
#
_entry.id   AF-A0A6G3XJ25-F1
#
_cell.length_a   1.000
_cell.length_b   1.000
_cell.length_c   1.000
_cell.angle_alpha   90.00
_cell.angle_beta   90.00
_cell.angle_gamma   90.00
#
_symmetry.space_group_name_H-M   'P 1'
#
loop_
_entity.id
_entity.type
_entity.pdbx_description
1 polymer ?
#
loop_
_entity_poly.entity_id
_entity_poly.type
_entity_poly.pdbx_seq_one_letter_code
_entity_poly.pdbx_strand_id
1 'polypeptide(L)' 'SADDCTTLEPQAAEWLARGVSTDYLTHALTAGLPAQVDSPLGFVRRRLTDKIPPRLPAPGNPPPGAPTPAHH' A
#
# COMPACT_ATOMS: atom_id res chain seq x y z
N SER A 1 17.53 5.64 -10.07
CA SER A 1 18.16 6.64 -9.18
C SER A 1 17.89 6.25 -7.75
N ALA A 2 18.94 6.14 -6.91
CA ALA A 2 18.80 5.68 -5.52
C ALA A 2 18.17 6.76 -4.62
N ASP A 3 18.47 8.04 -4.85
CA ASP A 3 17.88 9.17 -4.15
C ASP A 3 16.35 9.25 -4.26
N ASP A 4 15.81 8.92 -5.44
CA ASP A 4 14.37 8.82 -5.67
C ASP A 4 13.74 7.76 -4.76
N CYS A 5 14.37 6.59 -4.63
CA CYS A 5 13.93 5.53 -3.72
C CYS A 5 14.00 5.99 -2.27
N THR A 6 15.12 6.58 -1.84
CA THR A 6 15.29 7.11 -0.48
C THR A 6 14.25 8.18 -0.13
N THR A 7 13.87 9.00 -1.11
CA THR A 7 12.83 10.03 -0.92
C THR A 7 11.44 9.45 -0.75
N LEU A 8 11.14 8.35 -1.46
CA LEU A 8 9.83 7.69 -1.45
C LEU A 8 9.66 6.68 -0.31
N GLU A 9 10.76 6.08 0.14
CA GLU A 9 10.81 5.08 1.20
C GLU A 9 10.00 5.45 2.46
N PRO A 10 10.14 6.64 3.07
CA PRO A 10 9.37 6.97 4.27
C PRO A 10 7.87 7.01 4.01
N GLN A 11 7.44 7.56 2.86
CA GLN A 11 6.02 7.65 2.51
C GLN A 11 5.44 6.27 2.19
N ALA A 12 6.19 5.42 1.49
CA ALA A 12 5.79 4.05 1.22
C ALA A 12 5.70 3.22 2.51
N ALA A 13 6.66 3.38 3.43
CA ALA A 13 6.65 2.74 4.73
C ALA A 13 5.42 3.12 5.56
N GLU A 14 4.97 4.38 5.51
CA GLU A 14 3.73 4.80 6.18
C GLU A 14 2.49 4.09 5.64
N TRP A 15 2.41 3.86 4.33
CA TRP A 15 1.31 3.09 3.73
C TRP A 15 1.32 1.65 4.22
N LEU A 16 2.49 1.00 4.22
CA LEU A 16 2.63 -0.37 4.72
C LEU A 16 2.29 -0.45 6.22
N ALA A 17 2.70 0.52 7.02
CA ALA A 17 2.38 0.60 8.45
C ALA A 17 0.87 0.75 8.73
N ARG A 18 0.11 1.25 7.76
CA ARG A 18 -1.36 1.34 7.83
C ARG A 18 -2.07 0.04 7.45
N GLY A 19 -1.33 -1.01 7.10
CA GLY A 19 -1.85 -2.32 6.69
C GLY A 19 -2.11 -2.43 5.20
N VAL A 20 -1.55 -1.53 4.38
CA VAL A 20 -1.69 -1.58 2.93
C VAL A 20 -0.71 -2.59 2.33
N SER A 21 -1.18 -3.41 1.40
CA SER A 21 -0.32 -4.34 0.65
C SER A 21 0.42 -3.64 -0.49
N THR A 22 1.57 -4.19 -0.90
CA THR A 22 2.35 -3.69 -2.04
C THR A 22 1.57 -3.70 -3.36
N ASP A 23 0.68 -4.68 -3.55
CA ASP A 23 -0.24 -4.73 -4.70
C ASP A 23 -1.18 -3.52 -4.71
N TYR A 24 -1.88 -3.27 -3.59
CA TYR A 24 -2.75 -2.10 -3.45
C TYR A 24 -1.98 -0.79 -3.63
N LEU A 25 -0.77 -0.69 -3.06
CA LEU A 25 0.08 0.48 -3.23
C LEU A 25 0.41 0.71 -4.71
N THR A 26 0.81 -0.33 -5.43
CA THR A 26 1.09 -0.26 -6.87
C THR A 26 -0.15 0.16 -7.65
N HIS A 27 -1.30 -0.45 -7.36
CA HIS A 27 -2.57 -0.09 -7.99
C HIS A 27 -2.94 1.38 -7.69
N ALA A 28 -2.77 1.86 -6.46
CA ALA A 28 -3.08 3.25 -6.11
C ALA A 28 -2.18 4.28 -6.83
N LEU A 29 -0.93 3.89 -7.12
CA LEU A 29 0.02 4.71 -7.88
C LEU A 29 -0.26 4.69 -9.38
N THR A 30 -0.73 3.58 -9.93
CA THR A 30 -0.99 3.43 -11.38
C THR A 30 -2.44 3.73 -11.78
N ALA A 31 -3.38 3.75 -10.82
CA ALA A 31 -4.78 4.02 -11.09
C ALA A 31 -5.01 5.49 -11.46
N GLY A 32 -5.56 5.71 -12.66
CA GLY A 32 -5.87 7.05 -13.17
C GLY A 32 -4.62 7.87 -13.45
N LEU A 33 -3.59 7.23 -14.04
CA LEU A 33 -2.44 7.95 -14.58
C LEU A 33 -2.89 8.87 -15.73
N PRO A 34 -2.37 10.11 -15.79
CA PRO A 34 -2.58 10.99 -16.92
C PRO A 34 -1.86 10.44 -18.16
N ALA A 35 -2.29 10.87 -19.35
CA ALA A 35 -1.70 10.44 -20.62
C ALA A 35 -0.21 10.80 -20.73
N GLN A 36 0.22 11.88 -20.08
CA GLN A 36 1.62 12.27 -19.95
C GLN A 36 1.93 12.64 -18.49
N VAL A 37 3.08 12.17 -18.00
CA VAL A 37 3.63 12.54 -16.70
C VAL A 37 4.98 13.22 -16.92
N ASP A 38 5.04 14.54 -16.73
CA ASP A 38 6.29 15.31 -16.82
C ASP A 38 7.30 14.99 -15.72
N SER A 39 6.83 14.51 -14.56
CA SER A 39 7.69 14.24 -13.41
C SER A 39 7.20 13.02 -12.62
N PRO A 40 7.72 11.81 -12.91
CA PRO A 40 7.25 10.58 -12.27
C PRO A 40 7.46 10.61 -10.76
N LEU A 41 8.62 11.08 -10.28
CA LEU A 41 8.89 11.20 -8.84
C LEU A 41 7.89 12.12 -8.14
N GLY A 42 7.67 13.33 -8.70
CA GLY A 42 6.74 14.31 -8.13
C GLY A 42 5.31 13.79 -8.10
N PHE A 43 4.90 13.08 -9.16
CA PHE A 43 3.58 12.44 -9.22
C PHE A 43 3.40 11.37 -8.15
N VAL A 44 4.37 10.45 -8.00
CA VAL A 44 4.32 9.38 -6.99
C VAL A 44 4.29 9.97 -5.58
N ARG A 45 5.16 10.95 -5.26
CA ARG A 45 5.16 11.65 -3.96
C ARG A 45 3.81 12.29 -3.66
N ARG A 46 3.25 13.02 -4.65
CA ARG A 46 1.93 13.67 -4.52
C ARG A 46 0.83 12.64 -4.27
N ARG A 47 0.83 11.52 -5.00
CA ARG A 47 -0.14 10.43 -4.82
C ARG A 47 -0.02 9.77 -3.46
N LEU A 48 1.19 9.46 -2.99
CA LEU A 48 1.39 8.86 -1.67
C LEU A 48 0.90 9.78 -0.54
N THR A 49 0.98 11.10 -0.69
CA THR A 49 0.42 12.05 0.30
C THR A 49 -1.08 12.23 0.16
N ASP A 50 -1.59 12.42 -1.06
CA ASP A 50 -3.00 12.75 -1.32
C ASP A 50 -3.93 11.55 -1.14
N LYS A 51 -3.46 10.35 -1.52
CA LYS A 51 -4.24 9.11 -1.49
C LYS A 51 -3.93 8.23 -0.31
N ILE A 52 -3.25 8.75 0.72
CA ILE A 52 -2.91 7.95 1.90
C ILE A 52 -4.19 7.42 2.56
N PRO A 53 -4.38 6.10 2.62
CA PRO A 53 -5.62 5.56 3.17
C PRO A 53 -5.67 5.79 4.69
N PRO A 54 -6.86 5.90 5.28
CA PRO A 54 -6.99 5.76 6.73
C PRO A 54 -6.49 4.37 7.15
N ARG A 55 -6.05 4.24 8.40
CA ARG A 55 -5.53 2.97 8.92
C ARG A 55 -6.56 1.86 8.66
N LEU A 56 -6.18 0.87 7.86
CA LEU A 56 -7.06 -0.24 7.55
C LEU A 56 -7.16 -1.13 8.80
N PRO A 57 -8.35 -1.70 9.09
CA PRO A 57 -8.42 -2.76 10.08
C PRO A 57 -7.48 -3.87 9.61
N ALA A 58 -6.51 -4.23 10.47
CA ALA A 58 -5.62 -5.34 10.16
C ALA A 58 -6.50 -6.57 9.84
N PRO A 59 -6.24 -7.28 8.73
CA PRO A 59 -7.02 -8.47 8.38
C PRO A 59 -6.99 -9.38 9.60
N GLY A 60 -8.17 -9.57 10.17
CA GLY A 60 -8.35 -10.12 11.50
C GLY A 60 -7.63 -11.44 11.63
N ASN A 61 -6.86 -11.55 12.71
CA ASN A 61 -6.48 -12.84 13.27
C ASN A 61 -7.75 -13.72 13.27
N PRO A 62 -7.80 -14.85 12.52
CA PRO A 62 -8.97 -15.70 12.59
C PRO A 62 -9.17 -16.09 14.06
N PRO A 63 -10.41 -16.06 14.59
CA PRO A 63 -10.64 -16.51 15.95
C PRO A 63 -10.11 -17.95 16.07
N PRO A 64 -9.26 -18.27 17.07
CA PRO A 64 -8.82 -19.64 17.32
C PRO A 64 -10.05 -20.44 17.79
N GLY A 65 -10.78 -21.03 16.84
CA GLY A 65 -12.06 -21.66 17.18
C GLY A 65 -12.74 -22.46 16.07
N ALA A 66 -12.05 -22.85 14.99
CA ALA A 66 -12.59 -23.88 14.11
C ALA A 66 -12.16 -25.26 14.65
N PRO A 67 -13.06 -26.05 15.30
CA PRO A 67 -12.74 -27.43 15.62
C PRO A 67 -12.58 -28.21 14.31
N THR A 68 -11.43 -28.84 14.14
CA THR A 68 -11.18 -29.85 13.11
C THR A 68 -12.20 -30.97 13.25
N PRO A 69 -13.01 -31.31 12.22
CA PRO A 69 -13.77 -32.54 12.25
C PRO A 69 -12.78 -33.69 12.07
N ALA A 70 -12.48 -34.39 13.17
CA ALA A 70 -11.81 -35.68 13.14
C ALA A 70 -12.75 -36.67 12.43
N HIS A 71 -12.33 -37.19 11.28
CA HIS A 71 -13.00 -38.34 10.66
C HIS A 71 -12.37 -39.62 11.20
N HIS A 72 -13.26 -40.55 11.56
CA HIS A 72 -13.06 -41.82 12.25
C HIS A 72 -12.51 -42.92 11.34
#